data_AF-A0A4U5NFK4-F1
#
_entry.id   AF-A0A4U5NFK4-F1
#
_cell.length_a   1.000
_cell.length_b   1.000
_cell.length_c   1.000
_cell.angle_alpha   90.00
_cell.angle_beta   90.00
_cell.angle_gamma   90.00
#
_symmetry.space_group_name_H-M   'P 1'
#
loop_
_entity.id
_entity.type
_entity.pdbx_description
1 polymer ?
#
loop_
_entity_poly.entity_id
_entity_poly.type
_entity_poly.pdbx_seq_one_letter_code
_entity_poly.pdbx_strand_id
1 'polypeptide(L)'
;MSPSSPEGFREPHFFEIGYTGDDSFDQHHTDYEVCWGACHTQKTAKVISAISLFLAFTSMVIATYYKKEDLMIVAGIYIATSMLLIGAVFMKMPRLMLPCIVVSVLRDIFEFYLCGRLGSGLYRILKVDAMSGDQLLLFTFVMLLVAIHASLSIWIIWTLYIHYCYLRDRPVNFTWNGEQRSSWVYRVRRNIRWLFRKHS
;
A
#
# COMPACT_ATOMS: atom_id res chain seq x y z
N MET A 1 -19.56 14.61 50.89
CA MET A 1 -20.01 15.47 49.79
C MET A 1 -18.79 15.79 48.94
N SER A 2 -18.62 15.10 47.81
CA SER A 2 -17.53 15.35 46.86
C SER A 2 -17.87 16.57 46.00
N PRO A 3 -16.94 17.50 45.75
CA PRO A 3 -17.16 18.52 44.75
C PRO A 3 -17.08 17.88 43.36
N SER A 4 -18.17 18.02 42.61
CA SER A 4 -18.32 17.70 41.20
C SER A 4 -17.28 18.44 40.36
N SER A 5 -16.45 17.70 39.61
CA SER A 5 -15.57 18.27 38.59
C SER A 5 -16.39 18.96 37.50
N PRO A 6 -16.07 20.21 37.10
CA PRO A 6 -16.79 20.87 36.03
C PRO A 6 -16.48 20.15 34.72
N GLU A 7 -17.54 19.92 33.95
CA GLU A 7 -17.54 19.29 32.64
C GLU A 7 -16.43 19.88 31.76
N GLY A 8 -15.36 19.10 31.61
CA GLY A 8 -14.32 19.37 30.63
C GLY A 8 -14.94 19.27 29.25
N PHE A 9 -15.03 20.41 28.57
CA PHE A 9 -15.24 20.51 27.13
C PHE A 9 -14.23 19.58 26.44
N ARG A 10 -14.63 18.34 26.14
CA ARG A 10 -13.84 17.42 25.31
C ARG A 10 -13.92 17.97 23.90
N GLU A 11 -12.90 18.71 23.51
CA GLU A 11 -12.69 19.05 22.09
C GLU A 11 -12.77 17.75 21.26
N PRO A 12 -13.42 17.78 20.09
CA PRO A 12 -13.60 16.59 19.28
C PRO A 12 -12.22 16.11 18.78
N HIS A 13 -11.69 15.09 19.45
CA HIS A 13 -10.69 14.13 19.00
C HIS A 13 -9.68 14.70 17.99
N PHE A 14 -8.89 15.68 18.45
CA PHE A 14 -7.59 15.91 17.87
C PHE A 14 -6.77 14.65 18.20
N PHE A 15 -6.46 13.84 17.19
CA PHE A 15 -5.46 12.78 17.31
C PHE A 15 -4.09 13.46 17.48
N GLU A 16 -3.82 14.01 18.66
CA GLU A 16 -2.45 14.18 19.13
C GLU A 16 -1.91 12.77 19.33
N ILE A 17 -1.23 12.24 18.30
CA ILE A 17 -0.27 11.17 18.48
C ILE A 17 0.70 11.72 19.51
N GLY A 18 0.48 11.35 20.77
CA GLY A 18 1.29 11.77 21.89
C GLY A 18 2.70 11.28 21.66
N TYR A 19 3.56 12.16 21.14
CA TYR A 19 4.86 12.34 21.78
C TYR A 19 4.56 12.91 23.17
N THR A 20 4.08 12.05 24.07
CA THR A 20 4.26 12.30 25.50
C THR A 20 5.77 12.38 25.66
N GLY A 21 6.29 13.49 26.18
CA GLY A 21 7.72 13.73 26.34
C GLY A 21 8.42 12.82 27.36
N ASP A 22 7.91 11.60 27.55
CA ASP A 22 8.53 10.49 28.22
C ASP A 22 8.97 9.48 27.15
N ASP A 23 10.28 9.23 27.08
CA ASP A 23 10.91 8.30 26.14
C ASP A 23 10.49 6.83 26.33
N SER A 24 9.56 6.53 27.22
CA SER A 24 8.95 5.21 27.36
C SER A 24 7.74 5.07 26.45
N PHE A 25 8.00 4.62 25.22
CA PHE A 25 6.97 4.09 24.32
C PHE A 25 6.28 2.90 25.00
N ASP A 26 5.10 3.11 25.58
CA ASP A 26 4.33 2.03 26.23
C ASP A 26 3.70 1.11 25.17
N GLN A 27 4.25 -0.10 25.06
CA GLN A 27 3.80 -1.13 24.11
C GLN A 27 2.42 -1.71 24.44
N HIS A 28 1.88 -1.44 25.64
CA HIS A 28 0.59 -1.98 26.10
C HIS A 28 -0.55 -0.95 25.95
N HIS A 29 -0.25 0.26 25.48
CA HIS A 29 -1.28 1.26 25.21
C HIS A 29 -2.04 0.92 23.92
N THR A 30 -3.36 1.06 23.91
CA THR A 30 -4.20 0.80 22.72
C THR A 30 -3.77 1.61 21.49
N ASP A 31 -3.13 2.76 21.72
CA ASP A 31 -2.61 3.62 20.65
C ASP A 31 -1.32 3.09 20.02
N TYR A 32 -0.61 2.15 20.68
CA TYR A 32 0.55 1.46 20.14
C TYR A 32 0.16 0.61 18.94
N GLU A 33 -0.91 -0.19 19.05
CA GLU A 33 -1.38 -1.05 17.96
C GLU A 33 -1.78 -0.22 16.73
N VAL A 34 -2.43 0.92 16.96
CA VAL A 34 -2.85 1.85 15.90
C VAL A 34 -1.64 2.53 15.24
N CYS A 35 -0.68 3.03 16.03
CA CYS A 35 0.50 3.71 15.50
C CYS A 35 1.48 2.74 14.83
N TRP A 36 1.65 1.55 15.40
CA TRP A 36 2.44 0.46 14.84
C TRP A 36 1.83 -0.03 13.53
N GLY A 37 0.51 -0.28 13.50
CA GLY A 37 -0.24 -0.63 12.30
C GLY A 37 -0.14 0.43 11.21
N ALA A 38 -0.23 1.71 11.56
CA ALA A 38 -0.08 2.83 10.63
C ALA A 38 1.34 2.94 10.05
N CYS A 39 2.37 2.79 10.89
CA CYS A 39 3.78 2.83 10.48
C CYS A 39 4.12 1.63 9.58
N HIS A 40 3.66 0.43 9.95
CA HIS A 40 3.77 -0.76 9.13
C HIS A 40 3.07 -0.55 7.79
N THR A 41 1.82 -0.11 7.77
CA THR A 41 1.08 0.12 6.52
C THR A 41 1.80 1.09 5.58
N GLN A 42 2.38 2.17 6.10
CA GLN A 42 3.16 3.12 5.29
C GLN A 42 4.47 2.54 4.75
N LYS A 43 5.26 1.83 5.58
CA LYS A 43 6.51 1.21 5.13
C LYS A 43 6.24 0.08 4.14
N THR A 44 5.26 -0.76 4.45
CA THR A 44 4.83 -1.87 3.61
C THR A 44 4.35 -1.38 2.25
N ALA A 45 3.54 -0.31 2.18
CA ALA A 45 3.08 0.23 0.90
C ALA A 45 4.22 0.71 -0.01
N LYS A 46 5.30 1.29 0.55
CA LYS A 46 6.48 1.70 -0.22
C LYS A 46 7.26 0.51 -0.77
N VAL A 47 7.45 -0.52 0.05
CA VAL A 47 8.12 -1.76 -0.39
C VAL A 47 7.30 -2.44 -1.48
N ILE A 48 5.98 -2.51 -1.29
CA ILE A 48 5.06 -3.14 -2.23
C ILE A 48 4.99 -2.38 -3.56
N SER A 49 5.00 -1.04 -3.56
CA SER A 49 5.01 -0.29 -4.81
C SER A 49 6.29 -0.50 -5.60
N ALA A 50 7.44 -0.65 -4.93
CA ALA A 50 8.70 -1.04 -5.57
C ALA A 50 8.66 -2.48 -6.12
N ILE A 51 8.09 -3.44 -5.38
CA ILE A 51 7.91 -4.82 -5.86
C ILE A 51 6.99 -4.84 -7.08
N SER A 52 5.89 -4.10 -7.08
CA SER A 52 4.97 -4.02 -8.22
C SER A 52 5.69 -3.50 -9.47
N LEU A 53 6.56 -2.49 -9.34
CA LEU A 53 7.35 -1.99 -10.45
C LEU A 53 8.32 -3.06 -10.97
N PHE A 54 8.99 -3.79 -10.08
CA PHE A 54 9.89 -4.88 -10.46
C PHE A 54 9.15 -5.96 -11.27
N LEU A 55 7.98 -6.41 -10.81
CA LEU A 55 7.15 -7.38 -11.53
C LEU A 55 6.72 -6.86 -12.90
N ALA A 56 6.36 -5.57 -13.00
CA ALA A 56 6.03 -4.96 -14.28
C ALA A 56 7.24 -4.99 -15.26
N PHE A 57 8.45 -4.71 -14.79
CA PHE A 57 9.65 -4.87 -15.62
C PHE A 57 9.91 -6.31 -16.03
N THR A 58 9.69 -7.29 -15.14
CA THR A 58 9.79 -8.71 -15.51
C THR A 58 8.82 -9.06 -16.63
N SER A 59 7.58 -8.58 -16.58
CA SER A 59 6.60 -8.79 -17.64
C SER A 59 7.03 -8.19 -18.98
N MET A 60 7.67 -7.01 -18.97
CA MET A 60 8.22 -6.39 -20.18
C MET A 60 9.35 -7.22 -20.79
N VAL A 61 10.31 -7.69 -19.99
CA VAL A 61 11.40 -8.55 -20.46
C VAL A 61 10.85 -9.82 -21.13
N ILE A 62 9.82 -10.44 -20.53
CA ILE A 62 9.14 -11.60 -21.10
C ILE A 62 8.47 -11.24 -22.44
N ALA A 63 7.72 -10.13 -22.49
CA ALA A 63 7.05 -9.69 -23.70
C ALA A 63 8.02 -9.41 -24.86
N THR A 64 9.15 -8.78 -24.55
CA THR A 64 10.24 -8.52 -25.52
C THR A 64 10.87 -9.81 -26.00
N TYR A 65 11.15 -10.76 -25.10
CA TYR A 65 11.72 -12.06 -25.46
C TYR A 65 10.84 -12.83 -26.46
N TYR A 66 9.52 -12.83 -26.23
CA TYR A 66 8.56 -13.48 -27.14
C TYR A 66 8.17 -12.64 -28.36
N LYS A 67 8.67 -11.40 -28.48
CA LYS A 67 8.38 -10.45 -29.58
C LYS A 67 6.88 -10.28 -29.83
N LYS A 68 6.08 -10.21 -28.77
CA LYS A 68 4.61 -10.03 -28.85
C LYS A 68 4.24 -8.58 -28.59
N GLU A 69 3.82 -7.88 -29.64
CA GLU A 69 3.44 -6.45 -29.58
C GLU A 69 2.35 -6.18 -28.54
N ASP A 70 1.28 -6.97 -28.54
CA ASP A 70 0.19 -6.83 -27.56
C ASP A 70 0.69 -6.93 -26.11
N LEU A 71 1.60 -7.87 -25.82
CA LEU A 71 2.15 -8.06 -24.48
C LEU A 71 3.09 -6.91 -24.10
N MET A 72 3.82 -6.32 -25.05
CA MET A 72 4.68 -5.17 -24.79
C MET A 72 3.87 -3.93 -24.44
N ILE A 73 2.74 -3.70 -25.15
CA ILE A 73 1.81 -2.60 -24.85
C ILE A 73 1.26 -2.76 -23.42
N VAL A 74 0.77 -3.95 -23.10
CA VAL A 74 0.21 -4.27 -21.77
C VAL A 74 1.26 -4.09 -20.67
N ALA A 75 2.48 -4.60 -20.87
CA ALA A 75 3.57 -4.41 -19.91
C ALA A 75 3.95 -2.93 -19.73
N GLY A 76 3.92 -2.13 -20.81
CA GLY A 76 4.14 -0.69 -20.75
C GLY A 76 3.11 0.03 -19.88
N ILE A 77 1.83 -0.33 -20.00
CA ILE A 77 0.75 0.19 -19.16
C ILE A 77 1.00 -0.16 -17.68
N TYR A 78 1.47 -1.37 -17.38
CA TYR A 78 1.76 -1.79 -16.01
C TYR A 78 2.96 -1.06 -15.40
N ILE A 79 4.00 -0.79 -16.19
CA ILE A 79 5.13 0.03 -15.75
C ILE A 79 4.65 1.45 -15.44
N ALA A 80 3.92 2.10 -16.36
CA ALA A 80 3.40 3.44 -16.15
C ALA A 80 2.50 3.53 -14.90
N THR A 81 1.63 2.54 -14.72
CA THR A 81 0.75 2.45 -13.54
C THR A 81 1.56 2.23 -12.26
N SER A 82 2.60 1.40 -12.28
CA SER A 82 3.46 1.16 -11.11
C SER A 82 4.25 2.41 -10.72
N MET A 83 4.71 3.19 -11.71
CA MET A 83 5.36 4.49 -11.46
C MET A 83 4.38 5.50 -10.84
N LEU A 84 3.15 5.57 -11.35
CA LEU A 84 2.09 6.39 -10.76
C LEU A 84 1.76 5.96 -9.32
N LEU A 85 1.71 4.64 -9.07
CA LEU A 85 1.47 4.08 -7.75
C LEU A 85 2.58 4.48 -6.76
N ILE A 86 3.85 4.40 -7.17
CA ILE A 86 4.98 4.89 -6.35
C ILE A 86 4.78 6.36 -6.02
N GLY A 87 4.48 7.21 -7.02
CA GLY A 87 4.17 8.61 -6.78
C GLY A 87 3.03 8.80 -5.78
N ALA A 88 1.93 8.07 -5.94
CA ALA A 88 0.76 8.14 -5.07
C ALA A 88 1.08 7.73 -3.62
N VAL A 89 1.86 6.67 -3.42
CA VAL A 89 2.26 6.18 -2.09
C VAL A 89 3.20 7.16 -1.41
N PHE A 90 4.22 7.65 -2.13
CA PHE A 90 5.21 8.56 -1.56
C PHE A 90 4.64 9.96 -1.27
N MET A 91 3.78 10.46 -2.16
CA MET A 91 3.07 11.74 -1.97
C MET A 91 1.82 11.62 -1.11
N LYS A 92 1.47 10.41 -0.64
CA LYS A 92 0.28 10.13 0.17
C LYS A 92 -1.02 10.64 -0.47
N MET A 93 -1.18 10.39 -1.77
CA MET A 93 -2.31 10.85 -2.58
C MET A 93 -3.36 9.73 -2.75
N PRO A 94 -4.37 9.61 -1.87
CA PRO A 94 -5.37 8.54 -1.95
C PRO A 94 -6.16 8.55 -3.27
N ARG A 95 -6.36 9.74 -3.86
CA ARG A 95 -7.09 9.90 -5.14
C ARG A 95 -6.45 9.18 -6.32
N LEU A 96 -5.11 9.05 -6.31
CA LEU A 96 -4.37 8.38 -7.38
C LEU A 96 -4.21 6.87 -7.13
N MET A 97 -4.38 6.42 -5.88
CA MET A 97 -4.23 5.01 -5.54
C MET A 97 -5.36 4.14 -6.09
N LEU A 98 -6.62 4.61 -6.02
CA LEU A 98 -7.77 3.82 -6.46
C LEU A 98 -7.69 3.43 -7.96
N PRO A 99 -7.40 4.35 -8.89
CA PRO A 99 -7.16 3.98 -10.29
C PRO A 99 -6.03 2.95 -10.46
N CYS A 100 -4.92 3.10 -9.72
CA CYS A 100 -3.81 2.15 -9.77
C CYS A 100 -4.21 0.75 -9.27
N ILE A 101 -5.03 0.68 -8.22
CA ILE A 101 -5.58 -0.58 -7.71
C ILE A 101 -6.50 -1.23 -8.75
N VAL A 102 -7.37 -0.46 -9.41
CA VAL A 102 -8.25 -0.96 -10.48
C VAL A 102 -7.44 -1.55 -11.63
N VAL A 103 -6.41 -0.85 -12.10
CA VAL A 103 -5.52 -1.37 -13.16
C VAL A 103 -4.79 -2.62 -12.69
N SER A 104 -4.38 -2.71 -11.42
CA SER A 104 -3.76 -3.91 -10.85
C SER A 104 -4.72 -5.10 -10.83
N VAL A 105 -6.00 -4.89 -10.51
CA VAL A 105 -7.03 -5.94 -10.60
C VAL A 105 -7.23 -6.39 -12.06
N LEU A 106 -7.30 -5.46 -13.01
CA LEU A 106 -7.42 -5.80 -14.42
C LEU A 106 -6.21 -6.58 -14.93
N ARG A 107 -5.01 -6.24 -14.47
CA ARG A 107 -3.79 -7.03 -14.72
C ARG A 107 -3.95 -8.46 -14.24
N ASP A 108 -4.34 -8.64 -12.98
CA ASP A 108 -4.42 -9.98 -12.40
C ASP A 108 -5.49 -10.82 -13.13
N ILE A 109 -6.64 -10.23 -13.53
CA ILE A 109 -7.64 -10.89 -14.36
C ILE A 109 -7.04 -11.33 -15.71
N PHE A 110 -6.25 -10.48 -16.35
CA PHE A 110 -5.58 -10.81 -17.61
C PHE A 110 -4.53 -11.92 -17.43
N GLU A 111 -3.77 -11.91 -16.33
CA GLU A 111 -2.85 -13.00 -15.97
C GLU A 111 -3.60 -14.32 -15.79
N PHE A 112 -4.71 -14.34 -15.04
CA PHE A 112 -5.54 -15.54 -14.87
C PHE A 112 -6.08 -16.07 -16.20
N TYR A 113 -6.50 -15.18 -17.11
CA TYR A 113 -6.91 -15.56 -18.46
C TYR A 113 -5.77 -16.23 -19.23
N LEU A 114 -4.55 -15.68 -19.16
CA LEU A 114 -3.37 -16.29 -19.78
C LEU A 114 -3.05 -17.67 -19.16
N CYS A 115 -3.12 -17.80 -17.83
CA CYS A 115 -2.95 -19.09 -17.15
C CYS A 115 -3.95 -20.13 -17.66
N GLY A 116 -5.24 -19.78 -17.75
CA GLY A 116 -6.27 -20.67 -18.25
C GLY A 116 -6.04 -21.08 -19.70
N ARG A 117 -5.59 -20.15 -20.54
CA ARG A 117 -5.26 -20.42 -21.95
C ARG A 117 -4.05 -21.36 -22.08
N LEU A 118 -3.00 -21.14 -21.29
CA LEU A 118 -1.82 -22.01 -21.27
C LEU A 118 -2.16 -23.41 -20.73
N GLY A 119 -2.91 -23.48 -19.63
CA GLY A 119 -3.34 -24.74 -19.04
C GLY A 119 -4.24 -25.58 -19.95
N SER A 120 -5.19 -24.95 -20.65
CA SER A 120 -6.03 -25.65 -21.63
C SER A 120 -5.24 -26.13 -22.85
N GLY A 121 -4.21 -25.38 -23.27
CA GLY A 121 -3.24 -25.82 -24.29
C GLY A 121 -2.48 -27.06 -23.85
N LEU A 122 -1.94 -27.07 -22.62
CA LEU A 122 -1.25 -28.23 -22.05
C LEU A 122 -2.14 -29.46 -21.99
N TYR A 123 -3.37 -29.33 -21.47
CA TYR A 123 -4.30 -30.44 -21.35
C TYR A 123 -4.55 -31.12 -22.71
N ARG A 124 -4.65 -30.34 -23.79
CA ARG A 124 -4.80 -30.89 -25.15
C ARG A 124 -3.56 -31.65 -25.62
N ILE A 125 -2.36 -31.15 -25.32
CA ILE A 125 -1.09 -31.79 -25.71
C ILE A 125 -0.91 -33.11 -24.92
N LEU A 126 -1.18 -33.08 -23.61
CA LEU A 126 -1.14 -34.27 -22.74
C LEU A 126 -2.10 -35.36 -23.21
N LYS A 127 -3.31 -34.99 -23.67
CA LYS A 127 -4.29 -35.96 -24.18
C LYS A 127 -3.80 -36.75 -25.40
N VAL A 128 -2.84 -36.21 -26.16
CA VAL A 128 -2.32 -36.82 -27.39
C VAL A 128 -0.97 -37.53 -27.14
N ASP A 129 -0.52 -37.65 -25.88
CA ASP A 129 0.79 -38.20 -25.50
C ASP A 129 1.97 -37.62 -26.30
N ALA A 130 1.84 -36.35 -26.71
CA ALA A 130 2.77 -35.70 -27.62
C ALA A 130 3.96 -35.02 -26.90
N MET A 131 4.07 -35.15 -25.58
CA MET A 131 5.02 -34.37 -24.75
C MET A 131 5.97 -35.30 -23.99
N SER A 132 7.26 -34.98 -23.99
CA SER A 132 8.22 -35.73 -23.17
C SER A 132 8.07 -35.40 -21.68
N GLY A 133 8.50 -36.32 -20.81
CA GLY A 133 8.44 -36.13 -19.36
C GLY A 133 9.16 -34.86 -18.87
N ASP A 134 10.31 -34.52 -19.47
CA ASP A 134 11.07 -33.31 -19.13
C ASP A 134 10.30 -32.03 -19.48
N GLN A 135 9.60 -32.03 -20.62
CA GLN A 135 8.78 -30.90 -21.04
C GLN A 135 7.57 -30.73 -20.11
N LEU A 136 6.95 -31.84 -19.69
CA LEU A 136 5.84 -31.83 -18.73
C LEU A 136 6.28 -31.27 -17.37
N LEU A 137 7.45 -31.69 -16.88
CA LEU A 137 8.03 -31.19 -15.63
C LEU A 137 8.31 -29.68 -15.70
N LEU A 138 8.95 -29.22 -16.79
CA LEU A 138 9.21 -27.80 -17.01
C LEU A 138 7.91 -26.99 -17.03
N PHE A 139 6.88 -27.48 -17.74
CA PHE A 139 5.60 -26.79 -17.82
C PHE A 139 4.90 -26.72 -16.46
N THR A 140 4.94 -27.80 -15.68
CA THR A 140 4.37 -27.84 -14.32
C THR A 140 5.07 -26.83 -13.41
N PHE A 141 6.39 -26.72 -13.52
CA PHE A 141 7.16 -25.72 -12.78
C PHE A 141 6.79 -24.28 -13.17
N VAL A 142 6.62 -24.00 -14.47
CA VAL A 142 6.15 -22.69 -14.96
C VAL A 142 4.75 -22.38 -14.41
N MET A 143 3.82 -23.33 -14.44
CA MET A 143 2.48 -23.14 -13.89
C MET A 143 2.50 -22.86 -12.39
N LEU A 144 3.36 -23.53 -11.63
CA LEU A 144 3.54 -23.28 -10.19
C LEU A 144 4.07 -21.86 -9.93
N LEU A 145 5.10 -21.43 -10.66
CA LEU A 145 5.64 -20.08 -10.55
C LEU A 145 4.59 -19.01 -10.86
N VAL A 146 3.77 -19.24 -11.88
CA VAL A 146 2.69 -18.33 -12.25
C VAL A 146 1.60 -18.29 -11.18
N ALA A 147 1.27 -19.42 -10.54
CA ALA A 147 0.32 -19.44 -9.42
C ALA A 147 0.86 -18.68 -8.18
N ILE A 148 2.16 -18.82 -7.88
CA ILE A 148 2.83 -18.04 -6.83
C ILE A 148 2.78 -16.55 -7.17
N HIS A 149 3.06 -16.18 -8.42
CA HIS A 149 2.97 -14.80 -8.90
C HIS A 149 1.57 -14.22 -8.70
N ALA A 150 0.53 -14.93 -9.15
CA ALA A 150 -0.86 -14.48 -8.99
C ALA A 150 -1.25 -14.31 -7.51
N SER A 151 -0.78 -15.20 -6.63
CA SER A 151 -1.02 -15.11 -5.18
C SER A 151 -0.36 -13.86 -4.57
N LEU A 152 0.88 -13.58 -4.97
CA LEU A 152 1.60 -12.37 -4.56
C LEU A 152 0.92 -11.10 -5.08
N SER A 153 0.43 -11.10 -6.32
CA SER A 153 -0.27 -9.96 -6.91
C SER A 153 -1.57 -9.64 -6.16
N ILE A 154 -2.36 -10.65 -5.77
CA ILE A 154 -3.56 -10.46 -4.94
C ILE A 154 -3.19 -9.86 -3.57
N TRP A 155 -2.14 -10.37 -2.94
CA TRP A 155 -1.67 -9.85 -1.65
C TRP A 155 -1.19 -8.39 -1.75
N ILE A 156 -0.53 -8.04 -2.86
CA ILE A 156 -0.12 -6.66 -3.18
C ILE A 156 -1.38 -5.77 -3.28
N ILE A 157 -2.38 -6.17 -4.05
CA ILE A 157 -3.63 -5.42 -4.22
C ILE A 157 -4.32 -5.19 -2.87
N TRP A 158 -4.43 -6.24 -2.06
CA TRP A 158 -5.00 -6.16 -0.72
C TRP A 158 -4.26 -5.16 0.17
N THR A 159 -2.93 -5.20 0.17
CA THR A 159 -2.14 -4.29 1.00
C THR A 159 -2.22 -2.84 0.51
N LEU A 160 -2.26 -2.63 -0.81
CA LEU A 160 -2.49 -1.30 -1.38
C LEU A 160 -3.88 -0.78 -1.04
N TYR A 161 -4.89 -1.65 -1.01
CA TYR A 161 -6.24 -1.29 -0.59
C TYR A 161 -6.29 -0.88 0.89
N ILE A 162 -5.66 -1.64 1.79
CA ILE A 162 -5.52 -1.25 3.19
C ILE A 162 -4.84 0.13 3.31
N HIS A 163 -3.76 0.35 2.54
CA HIS A 163 -3.07 1.64 2.55
C HIS A 163 -3.94 2.78 2.01
N TYR A 164 -4.74 2.53 0.98
CA TYR A 164 -5.72 3.49 0.47
C TYR A 164 -6.76 3.85 1.54
N CYS A 165 -7.36 2.87 2.22
CA CYS A 165 -8.30 3.11 3.32
C CYS A 165 -7.64 3.93 4.43
N TYR A 166 -6.41 3.56 4.82
CA TYR A 166 -5.61 4.30 5.79
C TYR A 166 -5.40 5.77 5.40
N LEU A 167 -5.08 6.06 4.13
CA LEU A 167 -4.90 7.44 3.66
C LEU A 167 -6.23 8.20 3.55
N ARG A 168 -7.33 7.53 3.23
CA ARG A 168 -8.66 8.13 3.12
C ARG A 168 -9.22 8.51 4.48
N ASP A 169 -9.08 7.63 5.46
CA ASP A 169 -9.66 7.79 6.79
C ASP A 169 -8.77 8.65 7.71
N ARG A 170 -7.55 9.01 7.25
CA ARG A 170 -6.70 9.97 7.93
C ARG A 170 -7.44 11.32 7.97
N PRO A 171 -7.59 11.98 9.15
CA PRO A 171 -8.08 13.34 9.18
C PRO A 171 -7.19 14.14 8.23
N VAL A 172 -7.84 14.77 7.25
CA VAL A 172 -7.18 15.55 6.22
C VAL A 172 -6.61 16.77 6.92
N ASN A 173 -5.42 16.62 7.52
CA ASN A 173 -4.59 17.74 7.95
C ASN A 173 -4.05 18.38 6.68
N PHE A 174 -4.95 18.97 5.89
CA PHE A 174 -4.64 19.94 4.86
C PHE A 174 -4.14 21.20 5.57
N THR A 175 -2.92 21.15 6.08
CA THR A 175 -2.14 22.36 6.31
C THR A 175 -1.59 22.84 4.97
N TRP A 176 -2.52 23.13 4.05
CA TRP A 176 -2.37 24.13 2.99
C TRP A 176 -3.52 25.15 3.14
N ASN A 177 -3.93 25.41 4.38
CA ASN A 177 -4.72 26.59 4.72
C ASN A 177 -3.76 27.61 5.35
N GLY A 178 -3.92 28.88 5.00
CA GLY A 178 -3.12 30.03 5.48
C GLY A 178 -3.16 30.28 6.99
N GLU A 179 -3.48 29.28 7.80
CA GLU A 179 -3.51 29.28 9.26
C GLU A 179 -2.19 28.84 9.90
N GLN A 180 -1.12 28.63 9.13
CA GLN A 180 0.20 28.33 9.70
C GLN A 180 0.71 29.45 10.65
N ARG A 181 0.14 30.67 10.57
CA ARG A 181 0.38 31.75 11.53
C ARG A 181 -0.19 31.49 12.93
N SER A 182 -1.28 30.72 13.09
CA SER A 182 -1.89 30.47 14.40
C SER A 182 -1.12 29.41 15.19
N SER A 183 -0.53 28.41 14.52
CA SER A 183 0.14 27.29 15.21
C SER A 183 1.44 27.69 15.91
N TRP A 184 2.22 28.62 15.34
CA TRP A 184 3.45 29.09 15.99
C TRP A 184 3.14 29.94 17.22
N VAL A 185 2.17 30.86 17.10
CA VAL A 185 1.71 31.70 18.22
C VAL A 185 1.15 30.83 19.35
N TYR A 186 0.42 29.77 19.02
CA TYR A 186 -0.11 28.83 20.00
C TYR A 186 1.01 28.03 20.69
N ARG A 187 2.00 27.51 19.93
CA ARG A 187 3.16 26.80 20.48
C ARG A 187 4.02 27.69 21.39
N VAL A 188 4.24 28.94 21.00
CA VAL A 188 4.97 29.93 21.82
C VAL A 188 4.19 30.27 23.09
N ARG A 189 2.87 30.54 22.99
CA ARG A 189 2.03 30.78 24.18
C ARG A 189 1.97 29.59 25.12
N ARG A 190 1.97 28.36 24.60
CA ARG A 190 2.00 27.13 25.40
C ARG A 190 3.31 26.99 26.15
N ASN A 191 4.45 27.15 25.47
CA ASN A 191 5.77 27.05 26.09
C ASN A 191 6.00 28.15 27.14
N ILE A 192 5.53 29.37 26.89
CA ILE A 192 5.58 30.47 27.87
C ILE A 192 4.74 30.13 29.11
N ARG A 193 3.49 29.67 28.93
CA ARG A 193 2.64 29.25 30.07
C ARG A 193 3.25 28.10 30.88
N TRP A 194 3.96 27.18 30.22
CA TRP A 194 4.62 26.07 30.89
C TRP A 194 5.84 26.52 31.70
N LEU A 195 6.63 27.46 31.17
CA LEU A 195 7.75 28.09 31.91
C LEU A 195 7.27 28.81 33.17
N PHE A 196 6.13 29.51 33.11
CA PHE A 196 5.60 30.22 34.28
C PHE A 196 4.96 29.29 35.32
N ARG A 197 4.44 28.12 34.95
CA ARG A 197 3.92 27.13 35.90
C ARG A 197 5.00 26.36 36.66
N LYS A 198 6.24 26.34 36.16
CA LYS A 198 7.35 25.62 36.81
C LYS A 198 8.02 26.42 37.94
N HIS A 199 7.67 27.69 38.07
CA HIS A 199 8.23 28.63 39.05
C HIS A 199 7.18 29.22 40.02
N SER A 200 5.99 28.63 40.07
CA SER A 200 4.93 28.89 41.06
C SER A 200 4.66 27.64 41.86
#